data_AF-A0A0Q4GRI2-F1
#
_entry.id   AF-A0A0Q4GRI2-F1
#
_cell.length_a   1.000
_cell.length_b   1.000
_cell.length_c   1.000
_cell.angle_alpha   90.00
_cell.angle_beta   90.00
_cell.angle_gamma   90.00
#
_symmetry.space_group_name_H-M   'P 1'
#
loop_
_entity.id
_entity.type
_entity.pdbx_description
1 polymer ?
#
loop_
_entity_poly.entity_id
_entity_poly.type
_entity_poly.pdbx_seq_one_letter_code
_entity_poly.pdbx_strand_id
1 'polypeptide(L)'
;MRAVVALAVADMAMLAAAPVWPGPLLLIGHIGCSIAAIMLRLRDGRALRFSAIVFGMIAPAALLAGEWASRTLPDDDRPPAPLPEPVVRSGKAQRGASLTIARMLDGRVLHAEADALHSLVTIMRHGQVAERRRALETVVRSFQPSLSPLIALALTDGDQTIRALAAAASARIVQNLATGRAALEAASGPERDAALAAMLADHARGNVLLSDTQRAHLRTDALALIGDHPLDPTRIEALWAAGDYAAIDAIVEQAPVDASPYDRVARATGWWRGQTIRHRP
;
A
#
# COMPACT_ATOMS: atom_id res chain seq x y z
N MET A 1 11.10 -18.93 -32.12
CA MET A 1 12.29 -18.41 -32.85
C MET A 1 12.04 -18.17 -34.33
N ARG A 2 11.65 -19.18 -35.14
CA ARG A 2 11.40 -19.02 -36.59
C ARG A 2 10.40 -17.91 -36.93
N ALA A 3 9.33 -17.76 -36.15
CA ALA A 3 8.33 -16.69 -36.34
C ALA A 3 8.87 -15.27 -36.09
N VAL A 4 9.75 -15.09 -35.09
CA VAL A 4 10.38 -13.78 -34.81
C VAL A 4 11.38 -13.41 -35.90
N VAL A 5 12.13 -14.40 -36.42
CA VAL A 5 13.02 -14.20 -37.57
C VAL A 5 12.22 -13.80 -38.82
N ALA A 6 11.08 -14.45 -39.08
CA ALA A 6 10.20 -14.06 -40.19
C ALA A 6 9.68 -12.62 -40.06
N LEU A 7 9.29 -12.20 -38.85
CA LEU A 7 8.88 -10.82 -38.58
C LEU A 7 10.01 -9.82 -38.76
N ALA A 8 11.24 -10.16 -38.34
CA ALA A 8 12.40 -9.31 -38.57
C ALA A 8 12.74 -9.16 -40.06
N VAL A 9 12.64 -10.24 -40.84
CA VAL A 9 12.82 -10.18 -42.30
C VAL A 9 11.72 -9.37 -42.97
N ALA A 10 10.46 -9.54 -42.55
CA ALA A 10 9.34 -8.76 -43.06
C ALA A 10 9.49 -7.27 -42.75
N ASP A 11 9.90 -6.92 -41.54
CA ASP A 11 10.15 -5.54 -41.13
C ASP A 11 11.28 -4.89 -41.95
N MET A 12 12.39 -5.61 -42.15
CA MET A 12 13.49 -5.13 -42.99
C MET A 12 13.10 -4.99 -44.47
N ALA A 13 12.34 -5.94 -45.02
CA ALA A 13 11.86 -5.87 -46.40
C ALA A 13 10.89 -4.70 -46.61
N MET A 14 10.04 -4.42 -45.62
CA MET A 14 9.13 -3.28 -45.62
C MET A 14 9.88 -1.95 -45.54
N LEU A 15 10.89 -1.84 -44.68
CA LEU A 15 11.77 -0.67 -44.62
C LEU A 15 12.57 -0.47 -45.93
N ALA A 16 13.00 -1.54 -46.59
CA ALA A 16 13.65 -1.47 -47.91
C ALA A 16 12.68 -1.01 -49.02
N ALA A 17 11.38 -1.27 -48.87
CA ALA A 17 10.33 -0.80 -49.77
C ALA A 17 9.88 0.66 -49.49
N ALA A 18 10.53 1.36 -48.56
CA ALA A 18 10.21 2.73 -48.20
C ALA A 18 10.11 3.73 -49.37
N PRO A 19 10.87 3.61 -50.48
CA PRO A 19 10.73 4.52 -51.62
C PRO A 19 9.40 4.39 -52.37
N VAL A 20 8.67 3.29 -52.19
CA VAL A 20 7.46 2.95 -52.97
C VAL A 20 6.19 3.12 -52.14
N TRP A 21 6.30 3.06 -50.82
CA TRP A 21 5.15 3.08 -49.91
C TRP A 21 5.05 4.39 -49.11
N PRO A 22 3.84 4.87 -48.81
CA PRO A 22 3.67 6.07 -48.01
C PRO A 22 4.13 5.83 -46.57
N GLY A 23 4.91 6.79 -46.03
CA GLY A 23 5.53 6.73 -44.70
C GLY A 23 4.62 6.28 -43.55
N PRO A 24 3.36 6.74 -43.45
CA PRO A 24 2.45 6.29 -42.39
C PRO A 24 2.12 4.79 -42.43
N LEU A 25 2.00 4.19 -43.61
CA LEU A 25 1.73 2.74 -43.75
C LEU A 25 2.93 1.91 -43.30
N LEU A 26 4.14 2.37 -43.63
CA LEU A 26 5.39 1.74 -43.18
C LEU A 26 5.53 1.81 -41.66
N LEU A 27 5.18 2.95 -41.06
CA LEU A 27 5.22 3.14 -39.61
C LEU A 27 4.23 2.22 -38.89
N ILE A 28 3.00 2.11 -39.39
CA ILE A 28 1.99 1.21 -38.82
C ILE A 28 2.43 -0.26 -38.93
N GLY A 29 2.95 -0.65 -40.09
CA GLY A 29 3.47 -2.00 -40.30
C GLY A 29 4.64 -2.30 -39.37
N HIS A 30 5.55 -1.34 -39.16
CA HIS A 30 6.72 -1.48 -38.31
C HIS A 30 6.33 -1.65 -36.84
N ILE A 31 5.43 -0.80 -36.35
CA ILE A 31 4.87 -0.90 -35.00
C ILE A 31 4.17 -2.25 -34.81
N GLY A 32 3.39 -2.69 -35.80
CA GLY A 32 2.71 -3.99 -35.78
C GLY A 32 3.69 -5.17 -35.68
N CYS A 33 4.76 -5.15 -36.47
CA CYS A 33 5.79 -6.18 -36.45
C CYS A 33 6.54 -6.22 -35.11
N SER A 34 6.88 -5.05 -34.55
CA SER A 34 7.54 -4.91 -33.24
C SER A 34 6.67 -5.46 -32.10
N ILE A 35 5.39 -5.10 -32.04
CA ILE A 35 4.45 -5.60 -31.04
C ILE A 35 4.28 -7.12 -31.18
N ALA A 36 4.09 -7.63 -32.40
CA ALA A 36 3.92 -9.06 -32.64
C ALA A 36 5.16 -9.87 -32.26
N ALA A 37 6.36 -9.37 -32.53
CA ALA A 37 7.62 -10.01 -32.16
C ALA A 37 7.78 -10.11 -30.63
N ILE A 38 7.48 -9.04 -29.90
CA ILE A 38 7.51 -9.01 -28.43
C ILE A 38 6.46 -9.98 -27.85
N MET A 39 5.23 -9.97 -28.36
CA MET A 39 4.16 -10.84 -27.88
C MET A 39 4.44 -12.32 -28.12
N LEU A 40 4.92 -12.70 -29.31
CA LEU A 40 5.33 -14.08 -29.59
C LEU A 40 6.44 -14.53 -28.65
N ARG A 41 7.34 -13.61 -28.26
CA ARG A 41 8.45 -13.92 -27.37
C ARG A 41 8.02 -14.10 -25.92
N LEU A 42 7.07 -13.29 -25.44
CA LEU A 42 6.43 -13.45 -24.13
C LEU A 42 5.61 -14.75 -24.06
N ARG A 43 4.94 -15.13 -25.16
CA ARG A 43 4.13 -16.36 -25.23
C ARG A 43 4.97 -17.64 -25.14
N ASP A 44 6.21 -17.63 -25.63
CA ASP A 44 7.14 -18.77 -25.54
C ASP A 44 7.71 -18.98 -24.11
N GLY A 45 7.27 -18.19 -23.11
CA GLY A 45 7.64 -18.38 -21.70
C GLY A 45 9.10 -18.08 -21.37
N ARG A 46 9.82 -17.42 -22.27
CA ARG A 46 11.23 -17.07 -22.07
C ARG A 46 11.35 -15.71 -21.38
N ALA A 47 12.09 -15.66 -20.27
CA ALA A 47 12.45 -14.41 -19.63
C ALA A 47 13.22 -13.53 -20.63
N LEU A 48 12.63 -12.41 -21.04
CA LEU A 48 13.28 -11.39 -21.85
C LEU A 48 14.23 -10.61 -20.93
N ARG A 49 15.54 -10.66 -21.20
CA ARG A 49 16.50 -9.78 -20.53
C ARG A 49 16.17 -8.33 -20.89
N PHE A 50 16.39 -7.40 -19.95
CA PHE A 50 16.04 -5.98 -20.12
C PHE A 50 16.58 -5.39 -21.44
N SER A 51 17.80 -5.75 -21.85
CA SER A 51 18.38 -5.34 -23.13
C SER A 51 17.54 -5.77 -24.33
N ALA A 52 17.02 -7.00 -24.35
CA ALA A 52 16.17 -7.50 -25.44
C ALA A 52 14.83 -6.74 -25.53
N ILE A 53 14.29 -6.26 -24.41
CA ILE A 53 13.08 -5.43 -24.37
C ILE A 53 13.37 -4.03 -24.93
N VAL A 54 14.47 -3.41 -24.50
CA VAL A 54 14.87 -2.08 -24.97
C VAL A 54 15.14 -2.08 -26.47
N PHE A 55 15.89 -3.06 -26.98
CA PHE A 55 16.14 -3.17 -28.42
C PHE A 55 14.89 -3.58 -29.20
N GLY A 56 13.98 -4.37 -28.60
CA GLY A 56 12.71 -4.73 -29.22
C GLY A 56 11.74 -3.57 -29.43
N MET A 57 11.89 -2.47 -28.67
CA MET A 57 11.15 -1.23 -28.91
C MET A 57 11.62 -0.47 -30.16
N ILE A 58 12.85 -0.72 -30.61
CA ILE A 58 13.44 -0.06 -31.77
C ILE A 58 13.07 -0.80 -33.06
N ALA A 59 13.24 -2.12 -33.08
CA ALA A 59 12.87 -2.98 -34.21
C ALA A 59 12.88 -4.47 -33.83
N PRO A 60 12.14 -5.34 -34.52
CA PRO A 60 12.25 -6.79 -34.36
C PRO A 60 13.67 -7.32 -34.69
N ALA A 61 14.37 -6.70 -35.65
CA ALA A 61 15.76 -7.03 -35.96
C ALA A 61 16.71 -6.65 -34.81
N ALA A 62 16.48 -5.51 -34.17
CA ALA A 62 17.24 -5.07 -33.00
C ALA A 62 16.99 -5.98 -31.79
N LEU A 63 15.78 -6.53 -31.62
CA LEU A 63 15.49 -7.56 -30.59
C LEU A 63 16.45 -8.76 -30.71
N LEU A 64 16.68 -9.26 -31.93
CA LEU A 64 17.59 -10.39 -32.17
C LEU A 64 19.06 -10.01 -31.86
N ALA A 65 19.47 -8.79 -32.20
CA ALA A 65 20.79 -8.28 -31.87
C ALA A 65 20.98 -8.10 -30.35
N GLY A 66 19.96 -7.60 -29.64
CA GLY A 66 19.94 -7.48 -28.19
C GLY A 66 20.02 -8.84 -27.49
N GLU A 67 19.34 -9.86 -28.03
CA GLU A 67 19.46 -11.23 -27.53
C GLU A 67 20.86 -11.80 -27.75
N TRP A 68 21.46 -11.59 -28.92
CA TRP A 68 22.82 -12.04 -29.21
C TRP A 68 23.85 -11.35 -28.32
N ALA A 69 23.78 -10.02 -28.19
CA ALA A 69 24.64 -9.24 -27.30
C ALA A 69 24.47 -9.61 -25.82
N SER A 70 23.25 -10.00 -25.43
CA SER A 70 22.99 -10.46 -24.06
C SER A 70 23.56 -11.85 -23.76
N ARG A 71 24.00 -12.62 -24.76
CA ARG A 71 24.69 -13.91 -24.58
C ARG A 71 26.20 -13.76 -24.47
N THR A 72 26.75 -12.64 -24.93
CA THR A 72 28.20 -12.36 -24.91
C THR A 72 28.62 -11.56 -23.69
N LEU A 73 27.67 -10.97 -22.96
CA LEU A 73 27.90 -10.33 -21.67
C LEU A 73 28.07 -11.39 -20.57
N PRO A 74 29.06 -11.25 -19.66
CA PRO A 74 29.20 -12.15 -18.53
C PRO A 74 27.90 -12.19 -17.72
N ASP A 75 27.43 -13.39 -17.37
CA ASP A 75 26.43 -13.53 -16.33
C ASP A 75 27.11 -13.12 -15.02
N ASP A 76 26.86 -11.88 -14.58
CA ASP A 76 27.05 -11.56 -13.17
C ASP A 76 26.10 -12.47 -12.40
N ASP A 77 26.64 -13.56 -11.84
CA ASP A 77 26.06 -14.38 -10.78
C ASP A 77 25.93 -13.57 -9.48
N ARG A 78 25.36 -12.37 -9.59
CA ARG A 78 24.86 -11.64 -8.45
C ARG A 78 23.51 -12.27 -8.15
N PRO A 79 23.33 -12.95 -7.00
CA PRO A 79 22.03 -13.47 -6.63
C PRO A 79 21.04 -12.30 -6.74
N PRO A 80 19.93 -12.47 -7.49
CA PRO A 80 18.97 -11.40 -7.60
C PRO A 80 18.60 -10.99 -6.19
N ALA A 81 18.75 -9.70 -5.87
CA ALA A 81 18.17 -9.16 -4.65
C ALA A 81 16.73 -9.69 -4.61
N PRO A 82 16.29 -10.34 -3.53
CA PRO A 82 14.98 -10.98 -3.50
C PRO A 82 13.97 -9.91 -3.88
N LEU A 83 13.43 -10.03 -5.10
CA LEU A 83 12.30 -9.21 -5.49
C LEU A 83 11.23 -9.53 -4.45
N PRO A 84 10.57 -8.52 -3.86
CA PRO A 84 9.39 -8.79 -3.06
C PRO A 84 8.50 -9.68 -3.93
N GLU A 85 8.18 -10.88 -3.43
CA GLU A 85 7.43 -11.87 -4.19
C GLU A 85 6.29 -11.14 -4.90
N PRO A 86 6.20 -11.21 -6.25
CA PRO A 86 5.03 -10.69 -6.92
C PRO A 86 3.89 -11.51 -6.36
N VAL A 87 3.09 -10.89 -5.49
CA VAL A 87 1.90 -11.51 -4.93
C VAL A 87 0.99 -11.73 -6.11
N VAL A 88 1.10 -12.89 -6.76
CA VAL A 88 0.13 -13.39 -7.72
C VAL A 88 -1.09 -13.70 -6.88
N ARG A 89 -1.85 -12.64 -6.58
CA ARG A 89 -3.14 -12.75 -5.90
C ARG A 89 -4.01 -13.57 -6.82
N SER A 90 -4.22 -14.83 -6.44
CA SER A 90 -5.19 -15.69 -7.11
C SER A 90 -6.50 -14.91 -7.27
N GLY A 91 -7.21 -15.06 -8.39
CA GLY A 91 -8.48 -14.33 -8.61
C GLY A 91 -9.53 -14.53 -7.50
N LYS A 92 -9.36 -15.55 -6.65
CA LYS A 92 -10.14 -15.75 -5.42
C LYS A 92 -9.83 -14.72 -4.32
N ALA A 93 -8.57 -14.33 -4.12
CA ALA A 93 -8.18 -13.27 -3.18
C ALA A 93 -8.69 -11.89 -3.61
N GLN A 94 -8.68 -11.61 -4.92
CA GLN A 94 -9.23 -10.38 -5.49
C GLN A 94 -10.76 -10.29 -5.31
N ARG A 95 -11.47 -11.42 -5.44
CA ARG A 95 -12.90 -11.53 -5.08
C ARG A 95 -13.13 -11.32 -3.58
N GLY A 96 -12.25 -11.83 -2.72
CA GLY A 96 -12.30 -11.61 -1.27
C GLY A 96 -12.20 -10.13 -0.91
N ALA A 97 -11.20 -9.42 -1.46
CA ALA A 97 -11.04 -7.98 -1.24
C ALA A 97 -12.22 -7.16 -1.78
N SER A 98 -12.77 -7.52 -2.95
CA SER A 98 -13.97 -6.89 -3.50
C SER A 98 -15.21 -7.13 -2.63
N LEU A 99 -15.35 -8.31 -2.04
CA LEU A 99 -16.43 -8.65 -1.11
C LEU A 99 -16.28 -7.92 0.23
N THR A 100 -15.06 -7.79 0.74
CA THR A 100 -14.76 -7.02 1.96
C THR A 100 -15.06 -5.54 1.74
N ILE A 101 -14.67 -4.96 0.60
CA ILE A 101 -15.05 -3.59 0.22
C ILE A 101 -16.57 -3.46 0.10
N ALA A 102 -17.26 -4.43 -0.51
CA ALA A 102 -18.73 -4.44 -0.58
C ALA A 102 -19.38 -4.50 0.82
N ARG A 103 -18.80 -5.24 1.76
CA ARG A 103 -19.28 -5.32 3.15
C ARG A 103 -18.99 -4.06 3.95
N MET A 104 -17.89 -3.36 3.65
CA MET A 104 -17.59 -2.03 4.17
C MET A 104 -18.58 -0.99 3.63
N LEU A 105 -18.91 -1.06 2.33
CA LEU A 105 -19.93 -0.22 1.70
C LEU A 105 -21.32 -0.42 2.34
N ASP A 106 -21.62 -1.65 2.75
CA ASP A 106 -22.86 -2.03 3.44
C ASP A 106 -22.80 -1.79 4.98
N GLY A 107 -21.71 -1.19 5.49
CA GLY A 107 -21.53 -0.83 6.90
C GLY A 107 -21.30 -2.01 7.86
N ARG A 108 -21.09 -3.23 7.33
CA ARG A 108 -20.99 -4.47 8.14
C ARG A 108 -19.58 -4.79 8.65
N VAL A 109 -18.57 -4.05 8.20
CA VAL A 109 -17.18 -4.24 8.62
C VAL A 109 -16.64 -2.90 9.12
N LEU A 110 -16.36 -2.85 10.42
CA LEU A 110 -15.89 -1.64 11.11
C LEU A 110 -14.37 -1.45 11.06
N HIS A 111 -13.58 -2.41 10.56
CA HIS A 111 -12.12 -2.34 10.54
C HIS A 111 -11.55 -2.69 9.16
N ALA A 112 -10.62 -1.89 8.66
CA ALA A 112 -9.93 -2.17 7.41
C ALA A 112 -8.82 -3.20 7.59
N GLU A 113 -9.05 -4.43 7.12
CA GLU A 113 -8.00 -5.43 6.96
C GLU A 113 -6.95 -4.95 5.96
N ALA A 114 -5.68 -5.36 6.14
CA ALA A 114 -4.55 -4.92 5.32
C ALA A 114 -4.77 -5.12 3.81
N ASP A 115 -5.49 -6.18 3.42
CA ASP A 115 -5.85 -6.43 2.02
C ASP A 115 -6.87 -5.44 1.46
N ALA A 116 -7.85 -5.02 2.26
CA ALA A 116 -8.84 -4.02 1.87
C ALA A 116 -8.18 -2.64 1.71
N LEU A 117 -7.24 -2.29 2.59
CA LEU A 117 -6.40 -1.09 2.48
C LEU A 117 -5.61 -1.08 1.17
N HIS A 118 -4.94 -2.18 0.82
CA HIS A 118 -4.17 -2.28 -0.43
C HIS A 118 -5.07 -2.10 -1.66
N SER A 119 -6.27 -2.68 -1.66
CA SER A 119 -7.24 -2.51 -2.74
C SER A 119 -7.74 -1.06 -2.84
N LEU A 120 -8.01 -0.38 -1.72
CA LEU A 120 -8.40 1.03 -1.72
C LEU A 120 -7.27 1.94 -2.22
N VAL A 121 -6.03 1.71 -1.80
CA VAL A 121 -4.86 2.45 -2.32
C VAL A 121 -4.73 2.28 -3.83
N THR A 122 -4.92 1.05 -4.33
CA THR A 122 -4.84 0.76 -5.76
C THR A 122 -5.91 1.51 -6.54
N ILE A 123 -7.16 1.50 -6.06
CA ILE A 123 -8.26 2.26 -6.67
C ILE A 123 -7.95 3.75 -6.64
N MET A 124 -7.48 4.29 -5.51
CA MET A 124 -7.15 5.72 -5.37
C MET A 124 -5.99 6.17 -6.26
N ARG A 125 -5.09 5.28 -6.68
CA ARG A 125 -3.96 5.63 -7.58
C ARG A 125 -4.28 5.45 -9.06
N HIS A 126 -5.07 4.43 -9.41
CA HIS A 126 -5.21 3.98 -10.80
C HIS A 126 -6.66 3.84 -11.27
N GLY A 127 -7.64 3.90 -10.37
CA GLY A 127 -9.05 3.80 -10.69
C GLY A 127 -9.54 5.02 -11.46
N GLN A 128 -10.69 4.87 -12.11
CA GLN A 128 -11.36 5.99 -12.80
C GLN A 128 -11.89 7.02 -11.79
N VAL A 129 -12.10 8.27 -12.21
CA VAL A 129 -12.54 9.36 -11.31
C VAL A 129 -13.77 8.97 -10.47
N ALA A 130 -14.75 8.32 -11.08
CA ALA A 130 -15.96 7.86 -10.38
C ALA A 130 -15.67 6.80 -9.31
N GLU A 131 -14.70 5.92 -9.54
CA GLU A 131 -14.32 4.86 -8.59
C GLU A 131 -13.53 5.44 -7.43
N ARG A 132 -12.57 6.34 -7.71
CA ARG A 132 -11.81 7.06 -6.69
C ARG A 132 -12.72 7.87 -5.78
N ARG A 133 -13.71 8.57 -6.35
CA ARG A 133 -14.73 9.30 -5.57
C ARG A 133 -15.51 8.37 -4.64
N ARG A 134 -16.01 7.24 -5.12
CA ARG A 134 -16.75 6.27 -4.28
C ARG A 134 -15.86 5.65 -3.20
N ALA A 135 -14.61 5.33 -3.53
CA ALA A 135 -13.64 4.83 -2.56
C ALA A 135 -13.40 5.86 -1.45
N LEU A 136 -13.21 7.14 -1.82
CA LEU A 136 -13.08 8.23 -0.85
C LEU A 136 -14.34 8.38 0.02
N GLU A 137 -15.54 8.35 -0.55
CA GLU A 137 -16.79 8.40 0.22
C GLU A 137 -16.91 7.25 1.22
N THR A 138 -16.44 6.06 0.85
CA THR A 138 -16.42 4.89 1.74
C THR A 138 -15.46 5.11 2.91
N VAL A 139 -14.24 5.59 2.60
CA VAL A 139 -13.23 5.92 3.62
C VAL A 139 -13.75 6.99 4.59
N VAL A 140 -14.47 7.99 4.09
CA VAL A 140 -15.02 9.06 4.92
C VAL A 140 -16.16 8.57 5.82
N ARG A 141 -17.04 7.70 5.30
CA ARG A 141 -18.17 7.14 6.06
C ARG A 141 -17.70 6.24 7.21
N SER A 142 -16.67 5.45 6.98
CA SER A 142 -16.12 4.50 7.94
C SER A 142 -14.73 4.91 8.41
N PHE A 143 -14.56 6.22 8.64
CA PHE A 143 -13.25 6.79 8.94
C PHE A 143 -12.63 6.19 10.20
N GLN A 144 -11.35 5.83 10.07
CA GLN A 144 -10.44 5.50 11.15
C GLN A 144 -9.14 6.27 10.94
N PRO A 145 -8.41 6.61 12.02
CA PRO A 145 -7.13 7.30 11.91
C PRO A 145 -6.16 6.64 10.92
N SER A 146 -6.08 5.31 10.90
CA SER A 146 -5.23 4.53 9.98
C SER A 146 -5.58 4.71 8.49
N LEU A 147 -6.80 5.14 8.16
CA LEU A 147 -7.25 5.41 6.79
C LEU A 147 -6.93 6.84 6.34
N SER A 148 -6.50 7.72 7.26
CA SER A 148 -6.17 9.11 6.95
C SER A 148 -5.15 9.31 5.82
N PRO A 149 -4.17 8.41 5.55
CA PRO A 149 -3.29 8.54 4.39
C PRO A 149 -4.03 8.48 3.05
N LEU A 150 -5.18 7.80 2.97
CA LEU A 150 -6.00 7.77 1.75
C LEU A 150 -6.66 9.12 1.48
N ILE A 151 -7.04 9.85 2.53
CA ILE A 151 -7.58 11.21 2.42
C ILE A 151 -6.45 12.16 2.05
N ALA A 152 -5.28 12.03 2.68
CA ALA A 152 -4.10 12.83 2.32
C ALA A 152 -3.69 12.63 0.85
N LEU A 153 -3.73 11.40 0.35
CA LEU A 153 -3.53 11.09 -1.07
C LEU A 153 -4.56 11.82 -1.94
N ALA A 154 -5.84 11.79 -1.56
CA ALA A 154 -6.93 12.42 -2.30
C ALA A 154 -6.84 13.96 -2.35
N LEU A 155 -6.20 14.61 -1.36
CA LEU A 155 -5.94 16.06 -1.38
C LEU A 155 -5.03 16.47 -2.55
N THR A 156 -4.22 15.54 -3.05
CA THR A 156 -3.32 15.72 -4.18
C THR A 156 -3.84 15.09 -5.48
N ASP A 157 -5.11 14.65 -5.52
CA ASP A 157 -5.69 14.03 -6.72
C ASP A 157 -5.68 15.00 -7.90
N GLY A 158 -5.52 14.49 -9.12
CA GLY A 158 -5.59 15.29 -10.34
C GLY A 158 -6.96 15.93 -10.58
N ASP A 159 -8.03 15.30 -10.09
CA ASP A 159 -9.41 15.80 -10.21
C ASP A 159 -9.77 16.80 -9.10
N GLN A 160 -10.29 17.98 -9.48
CA GLN A 160 -10.65 19.04 -8.54
C GLN A 160 -11.80 18.66 -7.60
N THR A 161 -12.77 17.86 -8.07
CA THR A 161 -13.92 17.44 -7.27
C THR A 161 -13.47 16.50 -6.15
N ILE A 162 -12.57 15.58 -6.46
CA ILE A 162 -11.98 14.67 -5.47
C ILE A 162 -11.17 15.46 -4.43
N ARG A 163 -10.36 16.44 -4.86
CA ARG A 163 -9.62 17.31 -3.92
C ARG A 163 -10.55 18.09 -3.00
N ALA A 164 -11.63 18.66 -3.53
CA ALA A 164 -12.62 19.39 -2.74
C ALA A 164 -13.32 18.48 -1.72
N LEU A 165 -13.71 17.26 -2.13
CA LEU A 165 -14.31 16.27 -1.25
C LEU A 165 -13.34 15.85 -0.13
N ALA A 166 -12.06 15.64 -0.45
CA ALA A 166 -11.03 15.29 0.52
C ALA A 166 -10.78 16.42 1.53
N ALA A 167 -10.76 17.68 1.08
CA ALA A 167 -10.62 18.84 1.95
C ALA A 167 -11.81 18.97 2.92
N ALA A 168 -13.03 18.83 2.42
CA ALA A 168 -14.24 18.84 3.24
C ALA A 168 -14.25 17.68 4.26
N ALA A 169 -13.82 16.48 3.83
CA ALA A 169 -13.68 15.34 4.70
C ALA A 169 -12.63 15.56 5.81
N SER A 170 -11.47 16.11 5.47
CA SER A 170 -10.41 16.43 6.43
C SER A 170 -10.91 17.39 7.51
N ALA A 171 -11.60 18.46 7.13
CA ALA A 171 -12.20 19.39 8.08
C ALA A 171 -13.24 18.72 8.98
N ARG A 172 -14.09 17.86 8.41
CA ARG A 172 -15.10 17.10 9.18
C ARG A 172 -14.45 16.14 10.17
N ILE A 173 -13.37 15.45 9.81
CA ILE A 173 -12.66 14.52 10.69
C ILE A 173 -12.04 15.24 11.88
N VAL A 174 -11.40 16.40 11.65
CA VAL A 174 -10.85 17.22 12.73
C VAL A 174 -11.96 17.70 13.66
N GLN A 175 -13.09 18.13 13.12
CA GLN A 175 -14.26 18.51 13.92
C GLN A 175 -14.81 17.33 14.73
N ASN A 176 -14.93 16.14 14.13
CA ASN A 176 -15.42 14.95 14.81
C ASN A 176 -14.50 14.53 15.96
N LEU A 177 -13.18 14.67 15.81
CA LEU A 177 -12.21 14.46 16.90
C LEU A 177 -12.47 15.45 18.05
N ALA A 178 -12.61 16.74 17.76
CA ALA A 178 -12.88 17.75 18.78
C ALA A 178 -14.21 17.48 19.52
N THR A 179 -15.27 17.15 18.77
CA THR A 179 -16.58 16.79 19.34
C THR A 179 -16.50 15.51 20.17
N GLY A 180 -15.82 14.47 19.67
CA GLY A 180 -15.65 13.20 20.37
C GLY A 180 -14.86 13.34 21.67
N ARG A 181 -13.79 14.14 21.64
CA ARG A 181 -13.01 14.52 22.83
C ARG A 181 -13.90 15.21 23.86
N ALA A 182 -14.62 16.27 23.47
CA ALA A 182 -15.49 17.01 24.38
C ALA A 182 -16.60 16.12 24.97
N ALA A 183 -17.16 15.20 24.18
CA ALA A 183 -18.18 14.26 24.64
C ALA A 183 -17.63 13.27 25.69
N LEU A 184 -16.42 12.73 25.47
CA LEU A 184 -15.75 11.87 26.44
C LEU A 184 -15.28 12.65 27.67
N GLU A 185 -14.83 13.89 27.51
CA GLU A 185 -14.46 14.74 28.64
C GLU A 185 -15.65 15.07 29.55
N ALA A 186 -16.83 15.26 28.96
CA ALA A 186 -18.08 15.48 29.69
C ALA A 186 -18.70 14.20 30.28
N ALA A 187 -18.26 13.02 29.84
CA ALA A 187 -18.73 11.76 30.39
C ALA A 187 -18.12 11.48 31.77
N SER A 188 -18.86 10.76 32.60
CA SER A 188 -18.43 10.35 33.95
C SER A 188 -18.33 8.83 34.03
N GLY A 189 -17.31 8.32 34.71
CA GLY A 189 -17.17 6.89 34.99
C GLY A 189 -15.73 6.38 34.81
N PRO A 190 -15.43 5.19 35.34
CA PRO A 190 -14.07 4.64 35.35
C PRO A 190 -13.54 4.29 33.95
N GLU A 191 -14.43 4.06 32.98
CA GLU A 191 -14.05 3.73 31.59
C GLU A 191 -13.76 4.97 30.73
N ARG A 192 -14.08 6.17 31.23
CA ARG A 192 -13.92 7.44 30.51
C ARG A 192 -12.46 7.69 30.13
N ASP A 193 -11.56 7.59 31.10
CA ASP A 193 -10.13 7.89 30.93
C ASP A 193 -9.50 6.92 29.94
N ALA A 194 -9.83 5.64 30.05
CA ALA A 194 -9.37 4.60 29.12
C ALA A 194 -9.89 4.83 27.70
N ALA A 195 -11.17 5.16 27.53
CA ALA A 195 -11.75 5.43 26.21
C ALA A 195 -11.17 6.70 25.57
N LEU A 196 -10.96 7.76 26.37
CA LEU A 196 -10.35 9.00 25.91
C LEU A 196 -8.87 8.79 25.56
N ALA A 197 -8.10 8.11 26.41
CA ALA A 197 -6.73 7.76 26.13
C ALA A 197 -6.59 6.94 24.83
N ALA A 198 -7.43 5.92 24.65
CA ALA A 198 -7.42 5.10 23.44
C ALA A 198 -7.74 5.93 22.18
N MET A 199 -8.76 6.78 22.22
CA MET A 199 -9.11 7.66 21.11
C MET A 199 -7.95 8.61 20.74
N LEU A 200 -7.36 9.28 21.74
CA LEU A 200 -6.25 10.21 21.53
C LEU A 200 -5.02 9.50 20.98
N ALA A 201 -4.68 8.33 21.52
CA ALA A 201 -3.57 7.51 21.05
C ALA A 201 -3.77 7.03 19.60
N ASP A 202 -4.96 6.58 19.24
CA ASP A 202 -5.28 6.14 17.88
C ASP A 202 -5.15 7.28 16.86
N HIS A 203 -5.66 8.46 17.19
CA HIS A 203 -5.50 9.64 16.34
C HIS A 203 -4.05 10.12 16.28
N ALA A 204 -3.31 10.09 17.39
CA ALA A 204 -1.91 10.44 17.40
C ALA A 204 -1.04 9.48 16.58
N ARG A 205 -1.39 8.19 16.54
CA ARG A 205 -0.65 7.17 15.78
C ARG A 205 -0.96 7.24 14.30
N GLY A 206 -2.24 7.22 13.95
CA GLY A 206 -2.68 6.98 12.58
C GLY A 206 -3.01 8.24 11.78
N ASN A 207 -3.41 9.34 12.43
CA ASN A 207 -4.02 10.47 11.73
C ASN A 207 -2.97 11.42 11.11
N VAL A 208 -2.63 11.18 9.85
CA VAL A 208 -1.65 11.97 9.10
C VAL A 208 -2.18 13.37 8.72
N LEU A 209 -3.48 13.60 8.84
CA LEU A 209 -4.11 14.91 8.57
C LEU A 209 -3.81 15.95 9.66
N LEU A 210 -3.35 15.51 10.82
CA LEU A 210 -2.90 16.38 11.90
C LEU A 210 -1.44 16.79 11.68
N SER A 211 -1.03 17.94 12.22
CA SER A 211 0.40 18.29 12.25
C SER A 211 1.16 17.39 13.25
N ASP A 212 2.48 17.31 13.10
CA ASP A 212 3.33 16.57 14.04
C ASP A 212 3.19 17.09 15.47
N THR A 213 3.11 18.41 15.65
CA THR A 213 2.88 19.05 16.95
C THR A 213 1.54 18.64 17.55
N GLN A 214 0.46 18.62 16.75
CA GLN A 214 -0.86 18.18 17.22
C GLN A 214 -0.82 16.70 17.63
N ARG A 215 -0.21 15.83 16.82
CA ARG A 215 -0.05 14.41 17.18
C ARG A 215 0.75 14.25 18.47
N ALA A 216 1.83 15.01 18.68
CA ALA A 216 2.62 14.97 19.90
C ALA A 216 1.81 15.39 21.15
N HIS A 217 0.99 16.45 21.04
CA HIS A 217 0.07 16.84 22.11
C HIS A 217 -0.93 15.74 22.44
N LEU A 218 -1.55 15.12 21.42
CA LEU A 218 -2.48 14.01 21.65
C LEU A 218 -1.82 12.81 22.35
N ARG A 219 -0.55 12.50 22.06
CA ARG A 219 0.19 11.44 22.80
C ARG A 219 0.42 11.81 24.25
N THR A 220 0.81 13.06 24.49
CA THR A 220 1.06 13.58 25.83
C THR A 220 -0.22 13.53 26.67
N ASP A 221 -1.34 14.00 26.10
CA ASP A 221 -2.66 13.94 26.73
C ASP A 221 -3.09 12.49 27.00
N ALA A 222 -2.87 11.57 26.05
CA ALA A 222 -3.17 10.15 26.24
C ALA A 222 -2.34 9.52 27.38
N LEU A 223 -1.04 9.80 27.44
CA LEU A 223 -0.15 9.32 28.51
C LEU A 223 -0.56 9.86 29.88
N ALA A 224 -0.96 11.14 29.96
CA ALA A 224 -1.44 11.74 31.20
C ALA A 224 -2.72 11.07 31.74
N LEU A 225 -3.59 10.57 30.85
CA LEU A 225 -4.82 9.87 31.20
C LEU A 225 -4.59 8.41 31.61
N ILE A 226 -3.65 7.72 30.99
CA ILE A 226 -3.29 6.34 31.33
C ILE A 226 -2.56 6.29 32.69
N GLY A 227 -1.80 7.35 33.00
CA GLY A 227 -1.01 7.45 34.22
C GLY A 227 0.07 6.38 34.30
N ASP A 228 0.36 5.93 35.52
CA ASP A 228 1.45 4.98 35.78
C ASP A 228 1.06 3.50 35.70
N HIS A 229 -0.07 3.15 35.08
CA HIS A 229 -0.44 1.75 34.89
C HIS A 229 0.59 1.00 34.01
N PRO A 230 1.28 -0.03 34.55
CA PRO A 230 2.41 -0.66 33.85
C PRO A 230 1.97 -1.63 32.74
N LEU A 231 0.71 -2.07 32.69
CA LEU A 231 0.25 -3.14 31.80
C LEU A 231 -0.81 -2.67 30.78
N ASP A 232 -0.70 -1.44 30.26
CA ASP A 232 -1.57 -0.96 29.17
C ASP A 232 -0.82 -1.00 27.82
N PRO A 233 -1.27 -1.78 26.82
CA PRO A 233 -0.69 -1.78 25.47
C PRO A 233 -0.66 -0.39 24.83
N THR A 234 -1.66 0.44 25.14
CA THR A 234 -1.76 1.83 24.66
C THR A 234 -0.60 2.67 25.17
N ARG A 235 -0.11 2.39 26.39
CA ARG A 235 1.05 3.06 26.98
C ARG A 235 2.35 2.65 26.31
N ILE A 236 2.57 1.36 26.08
CA ILE A 236 3.76 0.84 25.38
C ILE A 236 3.87 1.48 23.99
N GLU A 237 2.76 1.55 23.25
CA GLU A 237 2.74 2.16 21.92
C GLU A 237 2.93 3.68 21.96
N ALA A 238 2.38 4.37 22.96
CA ALA A 238 2.57 5.80 23.14
C ALA A 238 4.02 6.15 23.50
N LEU A 239 4.67 5.37 24.37
CA LEU A 239 6.09 5.50 24.69
C LEU A 239 6.98 5.19 23.49
N TRP A 240 6.65 4.16 22.71
CA TRP A 240 7.36 3.84 21.47
C TRP A 240 7.33 4.99 20.47
N ALA A 241 6.16 5.61 20.30
CA ALA A 241 5.99 6.78 19.42
C ALA A 241 6.63 8.07 19.99
N ALA A 242 6.84 8.16 21.31
CA ALA A 242 7.59 9.22 21.96
C ALA A 242 9.11 9.00 21.93
N GLY A 243 9.57 7.80 21.54
CA GLY A 243 10.97 7.42 21.54
C GLY A 243 11.52 7.11 22.94
N ASP A 244 10.65 6.94 23.95
CA ASP A 244 11.04 6.64 25.33
C ASP A 244 11.17 5.13 25.53
N TYR A 245 12.21 4.55 24.93
CA TYR A 245 12.47 3.11 24.96
C TYR A 245 12.82 2.60 26.36
N ALA A 246 13.44 3.45 27.20
CA ALA A 246 13.79 3.09 28.57
C ALA A 246 12.55 2.84 29.44
N ALA A 247 11.48 3.64 29.26
CA ALA A 247 10.22 3.41 29.95
C ALA A 247 9.51 2.13 29.47
N ILE A 248 9.65 1.77 28.19
CA ILE A 248 9.12 0.51 27.64
C ILE A 248 9.87 -0.68 28.25
N ASP A 249 11.20 -0.61 28.34
CA ASP A 249 12.02 -1.66 28.94
C ASP A 249 11.63 -1.88 30.41
N ALA A 250 11.46 -0.81 31.18
CA ALA A 250 11.01 -0.89 32.57
C ALA A 250 9.61 -1.53 32.73
N ILE A 251 8.68 -1.24 31.82
CA ILE A 251 7.35 -1.87 31.77
C ILE A 251 7.48 -3.36 31.44
N VAL A 252 8.30 -3.68 30.44
CA VAL A 252 8.51 -5.05 29.97
C VAL A 252 9.20 -5.89 31.06
N GLU A 253 10.12 -5.35 31.85
CA GLU A 253 10.75 -6.05 32.97
C GLU A 253 9.75 -6.43 34.07
N GLN A 254 8.69 -5.65 34.26
CA GLN A 254 7.67 -5.88 35.28
C GLN A 254 6.55 -6.83 34.81
N ALA A 255 6.48 -7.15 33.51
CA ALA A 255 5.42 -7.97 32.95
C ALA A 255 5.66 -9.48 33.18
N PRO A 256 4.69 -10.22 33.77
CA PRO A 256 4.85 -11.64 34.08
C PRO A 256 5.11 -12.47 32.82
N VAL A 257 6.12 -13.35 32.88
CA VAL A 257 6.61 -14.16 31.74
C VAL A 257 5.61 -15.26 31.33
N ASP A 258 4.70 -15.65 32.23
CA ASP A 258 3.75 -16.75 32.03
C ASP A 258 2.32 -16.31 31.61
N ALA A 259 2.17 -15.12 31.05
CA ALA A 259 0.87 -14.60 30.62
C ALA A 259 0.34 -15.31 29.35
N SER A 260 -0.98 -15.54 29.30
CA SER A 260 -1.66 -16.20 28.19
C SER A 260 -1.33 -15.55 26.83
N PRO A 261 -1.09 -16.32 25.74
CA PRO A 261 -0.81 -15.77 24.41
C PRO A 261 -1.95 -14.94 23.80
N TYR A 262 -3.13 -14.97 24.41
CA TYR A 262 -4.29 -14.14 24.02
C TYR A 262 -4.31 -12.77 24.70
N ASP A 263 -3.53 -12.59 25.77
CA ASP A 263 -3.34 -11.30 26.43
C ASP A 263 -2.62 -10.33 25.48
N ARG A 264 -3.19 -9.12 25.31
CA ARG A 264 -2.60 -8.08 24.45
C ARG A 264 -1.26 -7.62 25.02
N VAL A 265 -1.12 -7.58 26.35
CA VAL A 265 0.10 -7.16 27.03
C VAL A 265 1.21 -8.19 26.85
N ALA A 266 0.88 -9.47 26.97
CA ALA A 266 1.82 -10.57 26.73
C ALA A 266 2.35 -10.59 25.29
N ARG A 267 1.48 -10.29 24.31
CA ARG A 267 1.91 -10.19 22.90
C ARG A 267 2.79 -8.97 22.64
N ALA A 268 2.43 -7.81 23.17
CA ALA A 268 3.23 -6.58 23.01
C ALA A 268 4.62 -6.73 23.64
N THR A 269 4.69 -7.27 24.87
CA THR A 269 5.95 -7.50 25.59
C THR A 269 6.76 -8.65 24.98
N GLY A 270 6.12 -9.73 24.52
CA GLY A 270 6.77 -10.83 23.80
C GLY A 270 7.41 -10.40 22.48
N TRP A 271 6.72 -9.56 21.70
CA TRP A 271 7.27 -8.95 20.48
C TRP A 271 8.48 -8.05 20.79
N TRP A 272 8.37 -7.21 21.83
CA TRP A 272 9.47 -6.32 22.25
C TRP A 272 10.72 -7.09 22.68
N ARG A 273 10.56 -8.19 23.42
CA ARG A 273 11.65 -9.09 23.84
C ARG A 273 12.22 -9.94 22.70
N GLY A 274 11.70 -9.84 21.48
CA GLY A 274 12.10 -10.69 20.35
C GLY A 274 11.71 -12.16 20.49
N GLN A 275 10.74 -12.48 21.37
CA GLN A 275 10.25 -13.84 21.55
C GLN A 275 9.30 -14.19 20.40
N THR A 276 9.57 -15.27 19.68
CA THR A 276 8.65 -15.78 18.66
C THR A 276 7.35 -16.20 19.33
N ILE A 277 6.27 -15.48 19.04
CA ILE A 277 4.91 -15.86 19.42
C ILE A 277 4.65 -17.23 18.77
N ARG A 278 4.69 -18.31 19.56
CA ARG A 278 4.41 -19.66 19.05
C ARG A 278 2.95 -19.73 18.64
N HIS A 279 2.68 -19.59 17.35
CA HIS A 279 1.42 -20.05 16.78
C HIS A 279 1.41 -21.58 16.86
N ARG A 280 0.41 -22.17 17.53
CA ARG A 280 0.18 -23.61 17.40
C ARG A 280 -0.20 -23.94 15.94
N PRO A 281 0.25 -25.08 15.42
CA PRO A 281 -0.17 -25.57 14.10
C PRO A 281 -1.67 -25.86 14.05
#